data_AF-A0A1V1TLI2-F1
#
_entry.id   AF-A0A1V1TLI2-F1
#
_cell.length_a   1.000
_cell.length_b   1.000
_cell.length_c   1.000
_cell.angle_alpha   90.00
_cell.angle_beta   90.00
_cell.angle_gamma   90.00
#
_symmetry.space_group_name_H-M   'P 1'
#
loop_
_entity.id
_entity.type
_entity.pdbx_description
1 polymer ?
#
loop_
_entity_poly.entity_id
_entity_poly.type
_entity_poly.pdbx_seq_one_letter_code
_entity_poly.pdbx_strand_id
1 'polypeptide(L)'
;MRRQTFAKSAVKLVTDWGFDGIDIDWEYPTNEAERESLVKLIAACRVAFDRYSFHNNLAYRFLVTVASPAGPTNWEFVDLPQMDPYVDIWHLMSYDYTGSWTPRSGHQANVFSNKANEASTPLNTDDAVRYYESQGIKGRKIVIGSPLYGRSFNGTSGLGQNYTSIGSGGPQPGVWYYKDLPKAGARELYDDVAKAAYSYDRRARELISYDDVHSTAFKARYVRNRQLGGAFFWEASGDRADHRSLVKTMSRTLDWLDHTPNNLRYPTSQYMNIRFGMPGA
;
A
#
# COMPACT_ATOMS: atom_id res chain seq x y z
N MET A 1 -1.62 -28.10 -11.53
CA MET A 1 -2.64 -27.59 -12.50
C MET A 1 -3.15 -26.19 -12.13
N ARG A 2 -3.72 -25.94 -10.94
CA ARG A 2 -4.33 -24.63 -10.59
C ARG A 2 -3.43 -23.39 -10.69
N ARG A 3 -2.21 -23.41 -10.16
CA ARG A 3 -1.25 -22.28 -10.25
C ARG A 3 -0.86 -21.93 -11.70
N GLN A 4 -0.72 -22.95 -12.55
CA GLN A 4 -0.43 -22.75 -13.98
C GLN A 4 -1.63 -22.15 -14.71
N THR A 5 -2.85 -22.53 -14.32
CA THR A 5 -4.07 -21.88 -14.83
C THR A 5 -4.08 -20.40 -14.46
N PHE A 6 -3.83 -20.05 -13.18
CA PHE A 6 -3.75 -18.66 -12.74
C PHE A 6 -2.72 -17.86 -13.53
N ALA A 7 -1.48 -18.34 -13.62
CA ALA A 7 -0.41 -17.64 -14.32
C ALA A 7 -0.74 -17.42 -15.81
N LYS A 8 -1.35 -18.42 -16.47
CA LYS A 8 -1.78 -18.29 -17.88
C LYS A 8 -2.92 -17.29 -18.05
N SER A 9 -3.93 -17.31 -17.17
CA SER A 9 -5.04 -16.35 -17.25
C SER A 9 -4.58 -14.93 -16.94
N ALA A 10 -3.67 -14.76 -15.98
CA ALA A 10 -3.04 -13.48 -15.65
C ALA A 10 -2.30 -12.89 -16.86
N VAL A 11 -1.40 -13.66 -17.49
CA VAL A 11 -0.70 -13.22 -18.71
C VAL A 11 -1.70 -12.84 -19.79
N LYS A 12 -2.76 -13.64 -20.00
CA LYS A 12 -3.78 -13.34 -21.01
C LYS A 12 -4.47 -12.00 -20.73
N LEU A 13 -4.93 -11.76 -19.50
CA LEU A 13 -5.59 -10.50 -19.12
C LEU A 13 -4.64 -9.32 -19.28
N VAL A 14 -3.42 -9.41 -18.74
CA VAL A 14 -2.41 -8.35 -18.83
C VAL A 14 -2.11 -7.98 -20.28
N THR A 15 -1.93 -8.98 -21.14
CA THR A 15 -1.51 -8.76 -22.52
C THR A 15 -2.65 -8.40 -23.45
N ASP A 16 -3.89 -8.81 -23.15
CA ASP A 16 -5.06 -8.36 -23.89
C ASP A 16 -5.38 -6.89 -23.61
N TRP A 17 -5.28 -6.47 -22.35
CA TRP A 17 -5.71 -5.14 -21.91
C TRP A 17 -4.61 -4.08 -21.96
N GLY A 18 -3.38 -4.48 -22.28
CA GLY A 18 -2.28 -3.53 -22.40
C GLY A 18 -1.68 -3.10 -21.06
N PHE A 19 -1.63 -3.99 -20.07
CA PHE A 19 -0.99 -3.73 -18.78
C PHE A 19 0.51 -4.06 -18.79
N ASP A 20 1.25 -3.44 -17.90
CA ASP A 20 2.71 -3.59 -17.73
C ASP A 20 3.11 -4.76 -16.81
N GLY A 21 2.15 -5.41 -16.16
CA GLY A 21 2.42 -6.49 -15.23
C GLY A 21 1.20 -6.92 -14.42
N ILE A 22 1.45 -7.64 -13.34
CA ILE A 22 0.45 -8.06 -12.36
C ILE A 22 0.91 -7.66 -10.95
N ASP A 23 -0.05 -7.22 -10.13
CA ASP A 23 0.09 -7.14 -8.68
C ASP A 23 -0.77 -8.24 -8.03
N ILE A 24 -0.22 -8.97 -7.07
CA ILE A 24 -0.92 -10.07 -6.38
C ILE A 24 -1.12 -9.67 -4.91
N ASP A 25 -2.38 -9.52 -4.55
CA ASP A 25 -2.81 -9.16 -3.21
C ASP A 25 -3.52 -10.35 -2.55
N TRP A 26 -2.79 -11.07 -1.70
CA TRP A 26 -3.33 -12.17 -0.89
C TRP A 26 -3.23 -11.78 0.58
N GLU A 27 -4.37 -11.41 1.17
CA GLU A 27 -4.50 -10.98 2.57
C GLU A 27 -5.25 -12.01 3.43
N TYR A 28 -4.58 -12.87 4.20
CA TYR A 28 -3.14 -13.18 4.20
C TYR A 28 -2.99 -14.71 4.13
N PRO A 29 -1.82 -15.25 3.72
CA PRO A 29 -1.49 -16.63 4.04
C PRO A 29 -1.58 -16.85 5.56
N THR A 30 -2.21 -17.94 5.98
CA THR A 30 -2.52 -18.23 7.40
C THR A 30 -1.83 -19.47 7.95
N ASN A 31 -1.13 -20.22 7.10
CA ASN A 31 -0.49 -21.47 7.44
C ASN A 31 0.68 -21.78 6.49
N GLU A 32 1.50 -22.76 6.85
CA GLU A 32 2.70 -23.13 6.07
C GLU A 32 2.37 -23.57 4.64
N ALA A 33 1.24 -24.28 4.44
CA ALA A 33 0.85 -24.72 3.11
C ALA A 33 0.48 -23.55 2.19
N GLU A 34 -0.14 -22.50 2.74
CA GLU A 34 -0.43 -21.25 2.04
C GLU A 34 0.84 -20.43 1.79
N ARG A 35 1.72 -20.32 2.80
CA ARG A 35 3.05 -19.68 2.68
C ARG A 35 3.84 -20.26 1.51
N GLU A 36 3.98 -21.59 1.44
CA GLU A 36 4.63 -22.26 0.31
C GLU A 36 3.86 -22.08 -1.02
N SER A 37 2.52 -22.06 -0.97
CA SER A 37 1.69 -21.92 -2.16
C SER A 37 1.83 -20.55 -2.80
N LEU A 38 1.98 -19.50 -1.98
CA LEU A 38 2.23 -18.14 -2.44
C LEU A 38 3.56 -18.06 -3.18
N VAL A 39 4.66 -18.58 -2.62
CA VAL A 39 5.97 -18.65 -3.31
C VAL A 39 5.84 -19.31 -4.69
N LYS A 40 5.21 -20.49 -4.74
CA LYS A 40 5.02 -21.25 -5.98
C LYS A 40 4.11 -20.53 -6.98
N LEU A 41 3.17 -19.71 -6.51
CA LEU A 41 2.27 -18.92 -7.35
C LEU A 41 3.02 -17.74 -7.99
N ILE A 42 3.76 -16.96 -7.19
CA ILE A 42 4.56 -15.83 -7.69
C ILE A 42 5.61 -16.33 -8.71
N ALA A 43 6.33 -17.40 -8.38
CA ALA A 43 7.30 -18.01 -9.31
C ALA A 43 6.64 -18.46 -10.62
N ALA A 44 5.45 -19.04 -10.57
CA ALA A 44 4.72 -19.44 -11.78
C ALA A 44 4.31 -18.24 -12.65
N CYS A 45 3.90 -17.13 -12.03
CA CYS A 45 3.58 -15.89 -12.75
C CYS A 45 4.83 -15.31 -13.43
N ARG A 46 5.95 -15.21 -12.69
CA ARG A 46 7.22 -14.73 -13.21
C ARG A 46 7.67 -15.50 -14.46
N VAL A 47 7.68 -16.82 -14.37
CA VAL A 47 8.04 -17.71 -15.49
C VAL A 47 7.08 -17.54 -16.68
N ALA A 48 5.78 -17.37 -16.43
CA ALA A 48 4.80 -17.19 -17.49
C ALA A 48 4.98 -15.87 -18.24
N PHE A 49 5.24 -14.77 -17.55
CA PHE A 49 5.54 -13.48 -18.17
C PHE A 49 6.85 -13.48 -18.94
N ASP A 50 7.91 -14.07 -18.38
CA ASP A 50 9.21 -14.16 -19.06
C ASP A 50 9.11 -14.99 -20.36
N ARG A 51 8.34 -16.08 -20.34
CA ARG A 51 8.02 -16.87 -21.55
C ARG A 51 7.20 -16.08 -22.56
N TYR A 52 6.25 -15.27 -22.11
CA TYR A 52 5.46 -14.43 -23.01
C TYR A 52 6.34 -13.42 -23.76
N SER A 53 7.23 -12.71 -23.05
CA SER A 53 8.16 -11.76 -23.66
C SER A 53 9.09 -12.45 -24.66
N PHE A 54 9.63 -13.61 -24.29
CA PHE A 54 10.50 -14.41 -25.17
C PHE A 54 9.80 -14.84 -26.46
N HIS A 55 8.62 -15.47 -26.36
CA HIS A 55 7.90 -15.97 -27.55
C HIS A 55 7.40 -14.87 -28.49
N ASN A 56 7.18 -13.66 -27.99
CA ASN A 56 6.69 -12.54 -28.79
C ASN A 56 7.80 -11.57 -29.22
N ASN A 57 9.07 -11.92 -28.99
CA ASN A 57 10.23 -11.10 -29.28
C ASN A 57 10.07 -9.67 -28.73
N LEU A 58 9.73 -9.57 -27.44
CA LEU A 58 9.60 -8.32 -26.71
C LEU A 58 10.85 -8.09 -25.86
N ALA A 59 11.51 -6.95 -26.07
CA ALA A 59 12.57 -6.46 -25.19
C ALA A 59 11.96 -5.76 -23.95
N TYR A 60 11.00 -6.41 -23.31
CA TYR A 60 10.25 -5.87 -22.17
C TYR A 60 10.07 -6.94 -21.09
N ARG A 61 10.29 -6.58 -19.83
CA ARG A 61 10.06 -7.44 -18.67
C ARG A 61 8.83 -6.94 -17.93
N PHE A 62 7.73 -7.67 -18.05
CA PHE A 62 6.51 -7.39 -17.29
C PHE A 62 6.78 -7.45 -15.79
N LEU A 63 6.13 -6.59 -15.02
CA LEU A 63 6.25 -6.53 -13.57
C LEU A 63 5.44 -7.65 -12.90
N VAL A 64 5.98 -8.19 -11.81
CA VAL A 64 5.26 -9.03 -10.84
C VAL A 64 5.47 -8.39 -9.47
N THR A 65 4.43 -7.75 -8.94
CA THR A 65 4.47 -7.07 -7.65
C THR A 65 3.51 -7.73 -6.67
N VAL A 66 3.65 -7.41 -5.38
CA VAL A 66 2.76 -7.92 -4.33
C VAL A 66 2.41 -6.82 -3.35
N ALA A 67 1.15 -6.75 -2.95
CA ALA A 67 0.75 -6.09 -1.72
C ALA A 67 1.16 -6.97 -0.53
N SER A 68 1.80 -6.38 0.48
CA SER A 68 2.47 -7.15 1.53
C SER A 68 2.19 -6.60 2.94
N PRO A 69 2.11 -7.48 3.96
CA PRO A 69 1.71 -7.09 5.32
C PRO A 69 2.77 -6.25 6.02
N ALA A 70 2.29 -5.29 6.83
CA ALA A 70 3.10 -4.52 7.77
C ALA A 70 2.82 -4.89 9.24
N GLY A 71 2.16 -6.01 9.51
CA GLY A 71 1.91 -6.54 10.85
C GLY A 71 2.59 -7.90 11.08
N PRO A 72 3.16 -8.15 12.28
CA PRO A 72 3.94 -9.35 12.55
C PRO A 72 3.19 -10.66 12.45
N THR A 73 1.92 -10.66 12.85
CA THR A 73 1.06 -11.84 12.75
C THR A 73 0.89 -12.34 11.32
N ASN A 74 1.09 -11.49 10.31
CA ASN A 74 0.86 -11.81 8.91
C ASN A 74 2.17 -11.95 8.13
N TRP A 75 3.18 -11.10 8.38
CA TRP A 75 4.44 -11.20 7.64
C TRP A 75 5.23 -12.47 7.94
N GLU A 76 4.98 -13.15 9.07
CA GLU A 76 5.59 -14.44 9.40
C GLU A 76 5.17 -15.55 8.42
N PHE A 77 3.99 -15.42 7.81
CA PHE A 77 3.48 -16.37 6.81
C PHE A 77 3.78 -15.97 5.36
N VAL A 78 4.64 -14.97 5.17
CA VAL A 78 5.16 -14.57 3.85
C VAL A 78 6.64 -14.90 3.79
N ASP A 79 7.03 -15.86 2.93
CA ASP A 79 8.45 -16.22 2.76
C ASP A 79 9.17 -15.18 1.89
N LEU A 80 9.51 -14.03 2.50
CA LEU A 80 10.15 -12.91 1.83
C LEU A 80 11.41 -13.34 1.05
N PRO A 81 12.37 -14.10 1.64
CA PRO A 81 13.57 -14.51 0.91
C PRO A 81 13.29 -15.42 -0.29
N GLN A 82 12.36 -16.37 -0.20
CA GLN A 82 12.04 -17.24 -1.34
C GLN A 82 11.20 -16.55 -2.42
N MET A 83 10.43 -15.52 -2.05
CA MET A 83 9.61 -14.74 -3.00
C MET A 83 10.43 -13.69 -3.76
N ASP A 84 11.39 -13.03 -3.09
CA ASP A 84 12.09 -11.86 -3.62
C ASP A 84 12.69 -12.02 -5.03
N PRO A 85 13.27 -13.18 -5.42
CA PRO A 85 13.78 -13.37 -6.78
C PRO A 85 12.75 -13.22 -7.89
N TYR A 86 11.46 -13.36 -7.56
CA TYR A 86 10.35 -13.34 -8.51
C TYR A 86 9.50 -12.06 -8.43
N VAL A 87 9.65 -11.29 -7.36
CA VAL A 87 8.92 -10.03 -7.10
C VAL A 87 9.77 -8.87 -7.57
N ASP A 88 9.20 -7.92 -8.32
CA ASP A 88 9.89 -6.70 -8.73
C ASP A 88 9.75 -5.61 -7.64
N ILE A 89 8.56 -5.47 -7.04
CA ILE A 89 8.24 -4.48 -6.00
C ILE A 89 7.36 -5.10 -4.89
N TRP A 90 7.69 -4.78 -3.65
CA TRP A 90 6.90 -5.04 -2.45
C TRP A 90 6.12 -3.79 -2.06
N HIS A 91 4.81 -3.79 -2.31
CA HIS A 91 3.89 -2.74 -1.86
C HIS A 91 3.51 -3.01 -0.40
N LEU A 92 4.34 -2.50 0.52
CA LEU A 92 4.15 -2.68 1.95
C LEU A 92 2.93 -1.86 2.43
N MET A 93 1.85 -2.54 2.81
CA MET A 93 0.60 -1.92 3.27
C MET A 93 0.76 -1.32 4.68
N SER A 94 1.49 -0.21 4.75
CA SER A 94 1.83 0.49 6.00
C SER A 94 0.72 1.42 6.50
N TYR A 95 -0.48 0.87 6.56
CA TYR A 95 -1.71 1.49 7.06
C TYR A 95 -2.59 0.43 7.72
N ASP A 96 -3.79 0.79 8.18
CA ASP A 96 -4.70 -0.11 8.90
C ASP A 96 -4.09 -0.71 10.18
N TYR A 97 -3.22 0.04 10.86
CA TYR A 97 -2.66 -0.39 12.15
C TYR A 97 -3.67 -0.36 13.29
N THR A 98 -4.67 0.50 13.21
CA THR A 98 -5.76 0.62 14.18
C THR A 98 -7.09 0.80 13.49
N GLY A 99 -8.15 0.30 14.10
CA GLY A 99 -9.49 0.28 13.51
C GLY A 99 -10.51 -0.35 14.45
N SER A 100 -11.63 -0.81 13.89
CA SER A 100 -12.73 -1.41 14.67
C SER A 100 -12.32 -2.69 15.43
N TRP A 101 -11.26 -3.36 14.98
CA TRP A 101 -10.68 -4.56 15.59
C TRP A 101 -9.72 -4.28 16.75
N THR A 102 -9.33 -3.02 16.97
CA THR A 102 -8.43 -2.65 18.08
C THR A 102 -9.24 -2.17 19.28
N PRO A 103 -8.85 -2.48 20.53
CA PRO A 103 -9.64 -2.10 21.71
C PRO A 103 -9.57 -0.60 22.04
N ARG A 104 -8.62 0.13 21.44
CA ARG A 104 -8.33 1.53 21.71
C ARG A 104 -8.13 2.28 20.40
N SER A 105 -8.48 3.56 20.39
CA SER A 105 -8.18 4.42 19.25
C SER A 105 -6.67 4.64 19.13
N GLY A 106 -6.15 4.76 17.92
CA GLY A 106 -4.73 5.03 17.70
C GLY A 106 -4.46 5.58 16.31
N HIS A 107 -3.18 5.62 15.98
CA HIS A 107 -2.72 5.98 14.65
C HIS A 107 -2.88 4.80 13.71
N GLN A 108 -3.44 5.02 12.53
CA GLN A 108 -3.63 3.93 11.55
C GLN A 108 -2.42 3.73 10.64
N ALA A 109 -1.51 4.70 10.53
CA ALA A 109 -0.40 4.69 9.56
C ALA A 109 0.84 5.47 10.05
N ASN A 110 1.15 5.39 11.34
CA ASN A 110 2.33 6.04 11.94
C ASN A 110 3.65 5.42 11.47
N VAL A 111 4.69 6.25 11.30
CA VAL A 111 6.01 5.77 10.89
C VAL A 111 6.75 5.12 12.05
N PHE A 112 6.70 5.72 13.24
CA PHE A 112 7.38 5.22 14.43
C PHE A 112 6.40 4.91 15.55
N SER A 113 6.86 4.13 16.53
CA SER A 113 6.15 3.93 17.79
C SER A 113 6.28 5.16 18.71
N ASN A 114 5.26 5.39 19.54
CA ASN A 114 5.29 6.40 20.60
C ASN A 114 5.30 5.70 21.96
N LYS A 115 6.48 5.54 22.57
CA LYS A 115 6.65 4.86 23.87
C LYS A 115 5.93 5.54 25.04
N ALA A 116 5.63 6.83 24.94
CA ALA A 116 4.84 7.51 25.95
C ALA A 116 3.33 7.20 25.85
N ASN A 117 2.88 6.65 24.71
CA ASN A 117 1.50 6.24 24.47
C ASN A 117 1.46 5.00 23.55
N GLU A 118 2.06 3.89 23.99
CA GLU A 118 2.22 2.68 23.17
C GLU A 118 0.88 2.14 22.64
N ALA A 119 -0.20 2.30 23.42
CA ALA A 119 -1.55 1.92 23.03
C ALA A 119 -2.06 2.65 21.77
N SER A 120 -1.48 3.80 21.42
CA SER A 120 -1.82 4.54 20.21
C SER A 120 -1.02 4.12 18.98
N THR A 121 0.06 3.35 19.14
CA THR A 121 0.94 2.90 18.06
C THR A 121 1.25 1.40 18.21
N PRO A 122 0.24 0.52 18.13
CA PRO A 122 0.46 -0.93 18.32
C PRO A 122 1.32 -1.54 17.21
N LEU A 123 1.32 -0.93 16.02
CA LEU A 123 2.20 -1.23 14.89
C LEU A 123 2.84 0.08 14.40
N ASN A 124 3.91 -0.03 13.60
CA ASN A 124 4.54 1.11 12.94
C ASN A 124 5.28 0.69 11.66
N THR A 125 5.45 1.63 10.74
CA THR A 125 6.09 1.38 9.44
C THR A 125 7.56 1.02 9.56
N ASP A 126 8.29 1.65 10.48
CA ASP A 126 9.75 1.45 10.60
C ASP A 126 10.10 0.02 11.01
N ASP A 127 9.36 -0.57 11.93
CA ASP A 127 9.54 -1.98 12.31
C ASP A 127 9.27 -2.92 11.13
N ALA A 128 8.23 -2.66 10.34
CA ALA A 128 7.94 -3.42 9.13
C ALA A 128 9.08 -3.35 8.11
N VAL A 129 9.56 -2.14 7.81
CA VAL A 129 10.67 -1.93 6.88
C VAL A 129 11.94 -2.65 7.37
N ARG A 130 12.29 -2.51 8.65
CA ARG A 130 13.45 -3.19 9.24
C ARG A 130 13.32 -4.70 9.20
N TYR A 131 12.12 -5.24 9.40
CA TYR A 131 11.88 -6.66 9.27
C TYR A 131 12.17 -7.14 7.85
N TYR A 132 11.63 -6.48 6.82
CA TYR A 132 11.87 -6.86 5.43
C TYR A 132 13.36 -6.76 5.06
N GLU A 133 14.04 -5.69 5.49
CA GLU A 133 15.49 -5.56 5.31
C GLU A 133 16.28 -6.68 6.00
N SER A 134 15.88 -7.07 7.22
CA SER A 134 16.50 -8.19 7.95
C SER A 134 16.29 -9.55 7.26
N GLN A 135 15.23 -9.68 6.45
CA GLN A 135 15.01 -10.84 5.58
C GLN A 135 15.75 -10.73 4.24
N GLY A 136 16.60 -9.70 4.06
CA GLY A 136 17.43 -9.52 2.87
C GLY A 136 16.75 -8.76 1.72
N ILE A 137 15.53 -8.23 1.92
CA ILE A 137 14.85 -7.41 0.91
C ILE A 137 15.56 -6.07 0.79
N LYS A 138 15.97 -5.73 -0.44
CA LYS A 138 16.68 -4.47 -0.70
C LYS A 138 15.70 -3.31 -0.56
N GLY A 139 16.08 -2.25 0.16
CA GLY A 139 15.25 -1.06 0.37
C GLY A 139 14.58 -0.54 -0.90
N ARG A 140 15.32 -0.43 -2.01
CA ARG A 140 14.78 0.00 -3.32
C ARG A 140 13.61 -0.82 -3.89
N LYS A 141 13.34 -2.03 -3.37
CA LYS A 141 12.20 -2.87 -3.76
C LYS A 141 11.01 -2.70 -2.82
N ILE A 142 11.20 -2.06 -1.66
CA ILE A 142 10.16 -1.80 -0.67
C ILE A 142 9.53 -0.45 -0.98
N VAL A 143 8.24 -0.44 -1.26
CA VAL A 143 7.45 0.78 -1.51
C VAL A 143 6.40 0.88 -0.41
N ILE A 144 6.45 1.94 0.40
CA ILE A 144 5.55 2.07 1.55
C ILE A 144 4.17 2.59 1.14
N GLY A 145 3.12 2.04 1.73
CA GLY A 145 1.74 2.43 1.50
C GLY A 145 1.31 3.62 2.35
N SER A 146 0.57 4.55 1.77
CA SER A 146 -0.08 5.66 2.50
C SER A 146 -1.60 5.67 2.21
N PRO A 147 -2.45 5.80 3.25
CA PRO A 147 -3.89 5.79 3.07
C PRO A 147 -4.39 7.17 2.59
N LEU A 148 -5.23 7.17 1.57
CA LEU A 148 -6.03 8.33 1.15
C LEU A 148 -7.40 8.34 1.86
N TYR A 149 -7.43 7.85 3.08
CA TYR A 149 -8.60 7.77 3.95
C TYR A 149 -8.20 7.83 5.43
N GLY A 150 -9.18 8.10 6.27
CA GLY A 150 -9.10 8.14 7.71
C GLY A 150 -9.91 7.06 8.39
N ARG A 151 -9.45 6.59 9.56
CA ARG A 151 -10.18 5.67 10.44
C ARG A 151 -10.70 6.40 11.67
N SER A 152 -12.01 6.32 11.91
CA SER A 152 -12.67 7.06 12.98
C SER A 152 -12.96 6.24 14.24
N PHE A 153 -12.93 6.93 15.38
CA PHE A 153 -13.20 6.41 16.71
C PHE A 153 -14.04 7.43 17.48
N ASN A 154 -15.28 7.07 17.80
CA ASN A 154 -16.28 7.93 18.43
C ASN A 154 -16.41 7.59 19.93
N GLY A 155 -16.71 8.61 20.74
CA GLY A 155 -16.80 8.47 22.19
C GLY A 155 -15.45 8.31 22.88
N THR A 156 -14.34 8.51 22.18
CA THR A 156 -12.99 8.48 22.76
C THR A 156 -12.65 9.79 23.47
N SER A 157 -11.69 9.75 24.40
CA SER A 157 -11.06 10.95 24.97
C SER A 157 -9.80 11.38 24.22
N GLY A 158 -9.30 10.56 23.28
CA GLY A 158 -8.13 10.85 22.45
C GLY A 158 -7.33 9.59 22.10
N LEU A 159 -6.14 9.78 21.50
CA LEU A 159 -5.24 8.68 21.11
C LEU A 159 -4.90 7.75 22.28
N GLY A 160 -4.90 6.45 22.03
CA GLY A 160 -4.59 5.39 23.00
C GLY A 160 -5.70 5.14 24.02
N GLN A 161 -6.89 5.74 23.85
CA GLN A 161 -8.01 5.60 24.77
C GLN A 161 -9.11 4.69 24.20
N ASN A 162 -9.96 4.18 25.07
CA ASN A 162 -11.14 3.41 24.66
C ASN A 162 -12.12 4.30 23.88
N TYR A 163 -12.87 3.68 22.97
CA TYR A 163 -13.93 4.32 22.18
C TYR A 163 -15.20 3.47 22.26
N THR A 164 -16.35 4.03 21.87
CA THR A 164 -17.66 3.36 21.95
C THR A 164 -18.15 2.84 20.61
N SER A 165 -17.77 3.48 19.50
CA SER A 165 -18.08 3.01 18.14
C SER A 165 -17.10 3.64 17.14
N ILE A 166 -17.07 3.14 15.90
CA ILE A 166 -16.30 3.77 14.81
C ILE A 166 -17.15 4.76 13.99
N GLY A 167 -18.43 4.92 14.33
CA GLY A 167 -19.42 5.64 13.50
C GLY A 167 -19.84 4.84 12.25
N SER A 168 -20.82 5.36 11.50
CA SER A 168 -21.42 4.70 10.35
C SER A 168 -21.26 5.45 9.03
N GLY A 169 -20.54 6.57 9.03
CA GLY A 169 -20.38 7.44 7.86
C GLY A 169 -19.16 7.11 7.00
N GLY A 170 -19.11 7.77 5.83
CA GLY A 170 -18.10 7.58 4.78
C GLY A 170 -18.40 6.41 3.85
N PRO A 171 -17.48 6.02 2.94
CA PRO A 171 -17.69 4.92 1.99
C PRO A 171 -17.97 3.57 2.67
N GLN A 172 -17.47 3.38 3.88
CA GLN A 172 -17.74 2.24 4.75
C GLN A 172 -17.76 2.73 6.20
N PRO A 173 -18.48 2.05 7.11
CA PRO A 173 -18.50 2.42 8.53
C PRO A 173 -17.09 2.61 9.09
N GLY A 174 -16.84 3.81 9.63
CA GLY A 174 -15.57 4.14 10.27
C GLY A 174 -14.44 4.52 9.32
N VAL A 175 -14.71 4.67 8.02
CA VAL A 175 -13.72 5.04 7.00
C VAL A 175 -14.15 6.33 6.34
N TRP A 176 -13.29 7.34 6.29
CA TRP A 176 -13.59 8.64 5.65
C TRP A 176 -12.54 8.95 4.59
N TYR A 177 -12.94 9.36 3.38
CA TYR A 177 -11.93 9.77 2.40
C TYR A 177 -11.15 11.00 2.86
N TYR A 178 -9.86 11.07 2.53
CA TYR A 178 -9.02 12.21 2.89
C TYR A 178 -9.56 13.54 2.36
N LYS A 179 -10.18 13.53 1.18
CA LYS A 179 -10.83 14.71 0.60
C LYS A 179 -11.98 15.30 1.43
N ASP A 180 -12.56 14.51 2.32
CA ASP A 180 -13.65 14.91 3.21
C ASP A 180 -13.13 15.31 4.61
N LEU A 181 -11.81 15.33 4.80
CA LEU A 181 -11.14 15.61 6.07
C LEU A 181 -10.32 16.92 6.03
N PRO A 182 -10.17 17.61 7.19
CA PRO A 182 -10.84 17.35 8.46
C PRO A 182 -12.32 17.75 8.40
N LYS A 183 -13.15 17.09 9.22
CA LYS A 183 -14.56 17.48 9.38
C LYS A 183 -14.68 18.83 10.08
N ALA A 184 -15.76 19.55 9.79
CA ALA A 184 -16.08 20.79 10.50
C ALA A 184 -16.16 20.55 12.02
N GLY A 185 -15.52 21.43 12.81
CA GLY A 185 -15.46 21.31 14.27
C GLY A 185 -14.27 20.50 14.80
N ALA A 186 -13.67 19.64 13.97
CA ALA A 186 -12.47 18.89 14.33
C ALA A 186 -11.22 19.76 14.20
N ARG A 187 -10.27 19.57 15.12
CA ARG A 187 -8.92 20.15 15.04
C ARG A 187 -7.95 19.09 14.53
N GLU A 188 -7.22 19.41 13.47
CA GLU A 188 -6.10 18.60 12.97
C GLU A 188 -4.87 18.77 13.88
N LEU A 189 -4.21 17.66 14.18
CA LEU A 189 -3.16 17.50 15.18
C LEU A 189 -2.06 16.59 14.60
N TYR A 190 -0.83 16.80 15.04
CA TYR A 190 0.33 16.04 14.61
C TYR A 190 1.09 15.50 15.82
N ASP A 191 1.29 14.18 15.84
CA ASP A 191 2.17 13.51 16.81
C ASP A 191 3.58 13.48 16.24
N ASP A 192 4.46 14.34 16.76
CA ASP A 192 5.84 14.44 16.28
C ASP A 192 6.73 13.25 16.69
N VAL A 193 6.31 12.43 17.67
CA VAL A 193 7.04 11.21 18.03
C VAL A 193 6.69 10.10 17.05
N ALA A 194 5.39 9.86 16.82
CA ALA A 194 4.91 8.83 15.90
C ALA A 194 5.04 9.21 14.41
N LYS A 195 5.23 10.51 14.14
CA LYS A 195 5.21 11.15 12.81
C LYS A 195 3.90 10.89 12.07
N ALA A 196 2.80 11.10 12.77
CA ALA A 196 1.45 10.76 12.33
C ALA A 196 0.47 11.91 12.59
N ALA A 197 -0.51 12.07 11.69
CA ALA A 197 -1.56 13.05 11.82
C ALA A 197 -2.91 12.41 12.22
N TYR A 198 -3.77 13.24 12.80
CA TYR A 198 -5.16 12.89 13.12
C TYR A 198 -5.97 14.16 13.33
N SER A 199 -7.29 14.05 13.28
CA SER A 199 -8.19 15.11 13.75
C SER A 199 -8.94 14.67 15.00
N TYR A 200 -9.29 15.63 15.85
CA TYR A 200 -10.12 15.39 17.02
C TYR A 200 -11.15 16.50 17.20
N ASP A 201 -12.43 16.12 17.27
CA ASP A 201 -13.52 17.00 17.70
C ASP A 201 -13.82 16.73 19.19
N ARG A 202 -13.57 17.73 20.04
CA ARG A 202 -13.79 17.64 21.49
C ARG A 202 -15.27 17.57 21.86
N ARG A 203 -16.16 18.20 21.10
CA ARG A 203 -17.61 18.23 21.37
C ARG A 203 -18.24 16.92 20.96
N ALA A 204 -17.91 16.44 19.76
CA ALA A 204 -18.39 15.16 19.26
C ALA A 204 -17.67 13.95 19.89
N ARG A 205 -16.50 14.17 20.52
CA ARG A 205 -15.60 13.11 21.02
C ARG A 205 -15.23 12.12 19.91
N GLU A 206 -14.94 12.66 18.73
CA GLU A 206 -14.59 11.89 17.53
C GLU A 206 -13.11 12.13 17.20
N LEU A 207 -12.36 11.04 17.08
CA LEU A 207 -11.00 11.03 16.56
C LEU A 207 -11.02 10.40 15.16
N ILE A 208 -10.30 10.97 14.21
CA ILE A 208 -10.06 10.35 12.91
C ILE A 208 -8.56 10.37 12.63
N SER A 209 -7.92 9.20 12.54
CA SER A 209 -6.50 9.09 12.18
C SER A 209 -6.38 8.98 10.66
N TYR A 210 -5.55 9.79 10.02
CA TYR A 210 -5.31 9.85 8.57
C TYR A 210 -3.98 10.55 8.30
N ASP A 211 -3.42 10.41 7.10
CA ASP A 211 -2.25 11.22 6.71
C ASP A 211 -2.66 12.63 6.28
N ASP A 212 -1.90 13.63 6.70
CA ASP A 212 -2.01 14.99 6.17
C ASP A 212 -0.77 15.35 5.34
N VAL A 213 -0.70 16.58 4.83
CA VAL A 213 0.47 17.04 4.06
C VAL A 213 1.76 17.00 4.88
N HIS A 214 1.69 17.14 6.20
CA HIS A 214 2.85 17.16 7.08
C HIS A 214 3.40 15.75 7.32
N SER A 215 2.54 14.77 7.66
CA SER A 215 2.93 13.36 7.78
C SER A 215 3.38 12.80 6.44
N THR A 216 2.71 13.16 5.34
CA THR A 216 3.08 12.73 3.98
C THR A 216 4.46 13.26 3.58
N ALA A 217 4.75 14.55 3.84
CA ALA A 217 6.08 15.10 3.59
C ALA A 217 7.15 14.42 4.46
N PHE A 218 6.82 14.03 5.70
CA PHE A 218 7.72 13.22 6.52
C PHE A 218 7.96 11.83 5.91
N LYS A 219 6.92 11.12 5.49
CA LYS A 219 7.02 9.81 4.84
C LYS A 219 7.88 9.86 3.57
N ALA A 220 7.75 10.91 2.76
CA ALA A 220 8.63 11.13 1.62
C ALA A 220 10.12 11.24 2.02
N ARG A 221 10.42 12.01 3.07
CA ARG A 221 11.79 12.09 3.60
C ARG A 221 12.26 10.76 4.19
N TYR A 222 11.37 10.02 4.85
CA TYR A 222 11.66 8.68 5.36
C TYR A 222 12.05 7.73 4.23
N VAL A 223 11.27 7.66 3.14
CA VAL A 223 11.58 6.90 1.91
C VAL A 223 12.96 7.25 1.38
N ARG A 224 13.27 8.55 1.24
CA ARG A 224 14.59 9.01 0.78
C ARG A 224 15.71 8.57 1.72
N ASN A 225 15.58 8.82 3.03
CA ASN A 225 16.62 8.56 4.01
C ASN A 225 16.90 7.06 4.21
N ARG A 226 15.88 6.23 4.04
CA ARG A 226 15.95 4.77 4.13
C ARG A 226 16.25 4.10 2.78
N GLN A 227 16.44 4.88 1.71
CA GLN A 227 16.71 4.40 0.35
C GLN A 227 15.65 3.38 -0.13
N LEU A 228 14.37 3.69 0.17
CA LEU A 228 13.24 2.86 -0.23
C LEU A 228 12.84 3.11 -1.69
N GLY A 229 12.10 2.18 -2.27
CA GLY A 229 11.67 2.19 -3.67
C GLY A 229 10.63 3.24 -4.03
N GLY A 230 10.00 3.88 -3.03
CA GLY A 230 8.99 4.92 -3.25
C GLY A 230 7.84 4.81 -2.25
N ALA A 231 6.69 5.33 -2.65
CA ALA A 231 5.43 5.15 -1.93
C ALA A 231 4.28 4.85 -2.91
N PHE A 232 3.27 4.11 -2.43
CA PHE A 232 2.00 3.90 -3.12
C PHE A 232 0.83 4.38 -2.26
N PHE A 233 -0.35 4.54 -2.85
CA PHE A 233 -1.52 5.10 -2.18
C PHE A 233 -2.76 4.23 -2.36
N TRP A 234 -3.53 4.07 -1.29
CA TRP A 234 -4.86 3.42 -1.32
C TRP A 234 -5.96 4.38 -0.85
N GLU A 235 -6.93 4.78 -1.66
CA GLU A 235 -6.97 4.66 -3.12
C GLU A 235 -7.28 6.02 -3.77
N ALA A 236 -7.00 6.13 -5.06
CA ALA A 236 -6.91 7.39 -5.79
C ALA A 236 -8.11 8.33 -5.61
N SER A 237 -9.34 7.80 -5.49
CA SER A 237 -10.54 8.62 -5.35
C SER A 237 -10.62 9.37 -4.02
N GLY A 238 -9.80 8.96 -3.04
CA GLY A 238 -9.73 9.58 -1.72
C GLY A 238 -8.89 10.84 -1.64
N ASP A 239 -8.00 11.11 -2.61
CA ASP A 239 -7.11 12.28 -2.55
C ASP A 239 -7.84 13.60 -2.86
N ARG A 240 -7.20 14.70 -2.49
CA ARG A 240 -7.64 16.06 -2.80
C ARG A 240 -7.07 16.51 -4.14
N ALA A 241 -7.79 17.39 -4.84
CA ALA A 241 -7.30 18.03 -6.06
C ALA A 241 -6.48 19.31 -5.80
N ASP A 242 -6.63 19.91 -4.63
CA ASP A 242 -6.04 21.19 -4.23
C ASP A 242 -4.60 21.07 -3.70
N HIS A 243 -4.09 22.13 -3.06
CA HIS A 243 -2.74 22.17 -2.49
C HIS A 243 -2.51 21.16 -1.37
N ARG A 244 -3.58 20.50 -0.88
CA ARG A 244 -3.50 19.45 0.14
C ARG A 244 -3.40 18.04 -0.43
N SER A 245 -3.36 17.84 -1.75
CA SER A 245 -3.13 16.52 -2.35
C SER A 245 -1.92 15.82 -1.74
N LEU A 246 -2.14 14.63 -1.17
CA LEU A 246 -1.08 13.84 -0.55
C LEU A 246 -0.17 13.25 -1.64
N VAL A 247 -0.72 12.82 -2.77
CA VAL A 247 0.07 12.29 -3.89
C VAL A 247 1.01 13.38 -4.44
N LYS A 248 0.51 14.61 -4.66
CA LYS A 248 1.37 15.73 -5.11
C LYS A 248 2.39 16.11 -4.04
N THR A 249 2.03 16.07 -2.75
CA THR A 249 2.95 16.36 -1.65
C THR A 249 4.09 15.35 -1.59
N MET A 250 3.78 14.05 -1.69
CA MET A 250 4.76 12.96 -1.74
C MET A 250 5.69 13.12 -2.93
N SER A 251 5.14 13.27 -4.14
CA SER A 251 5.93 13.42 -5.37
C SER A 251 6.89 14.62 -5.30
N ARG A 252 6.40 15.80 -4.90
CA ARG A 252 7.24 17.01 -4.76
C ARG A 252 8.32 16.87 -3.69
N THR A 253 8.01 16.17 -2.59
CA THR A 253 8.97 16.01 -1.48
C THR A 253 10.00 14.92 -1.77
N LEU A 254 9.61 13.85 -2.48
CA LEU A 254 10.52 12.81 -2.95
C LEU A 254 11.49 13.36 -4.00
N ASP A 255 11.02 14.24 -4.89
CA ASP A 255 11.83 14.94 -5.91
C ASP A 255 12.54 13.98 -6.89
N TRP A 256 12.00 12.78 -7.06
CA TRP A 256 12.39 11.82 -8.09
C TRP A 256 11.22 10.88 -8.38
N LEU A 257 11.20 10.30 -9.58
CA LEU A 257 10.27 9.26 -10.00
C LEU A 257 11.04 8.19 -10.77
N ASP A 258 10.50 6.97 -10.80
CA ASP A 258 10.98 5.96 -11.73
C ASP A 258 10.70 6.39 -13.18
N HIS A 259 11.70 6.23 -14.03
CA HIS A 259 11.65 6.60 -15.46
C HIS A 259 11.65 5.36 -16.37
N THR A 260 11.40 4.17 -15.81
CA THR A 260 11.27 2.94 -16.59
C THR A 260 10.16 3.10 -17.64
N PRO A 261 10.46 2.90 -18.94
CA PRO A 261 9.45 3.02 -19.98
C PRO A 261 8.41 1.91 -19.87
N ASN A 262 7.16 2.22 -20.17
CA ASN A 262 6.09 1.24 -20.29
C ASN A 262 6.21 0.41 -21.58
N ASN A 263 5.39 -0.64 -21.68
CA ASN A 263 5.21 -1.39 -22.93
C ASN A 263 4.01 -0.85 -23.70
N LEU A 264 4.19 -0.58 -24.99
CA LEU A 264 3.10 -0.22 -25.91
C LEU A 264 2.83 -1.29 -26.98
N ARG A 265 3.58 -2.40 -26.96
CA ARG A 265 3.49 -3.45 -27.98
C ARG A 265 2.84 -4.72 -27.40
N TYR A 266 1.60 -4.98 -27.81
CA TYR A 266 0.80 -6.12 -27.36
C TYR A 266 0.33 -6.98 -28.54
N PRO A 267 1.25 -7.71 -29.21
CA PRO A 267 0.99 -8.32 -30.51
C PRO A 267 -0.06 -9.44 -30.47
N THR A 268 -0.31 -10.01 -29.29
CA THR A 268 -1.27 -11.10 -29.10
C THR A 268 -2.61 -10.63 -28.54
N SER A 269 -2.79 -9.34 -28.23
CA SER A 269 -4.03 -8.85 -27.64
C SER A 269 -5.22 -9.25 -28.51
N GLN A 270 -6.27 -9.82 -27.93
CA GLN A 270 -7.49 -10.15 -28.67
C GLN A 270 -8.22 -8.90 -29.20
N TYR A 271 -7.94 -7.72 -28.66
CA TYR A 271 -8.55 -6.46 -29.07
C TYR A 271 -7.67 -5.76 -30.11
N MET A 272 -8.22 -5.54 -31.31
CA MET A 272 -7.46 -4.95 -32.43
C MET A 272 -6.94 -3.55 -32.11
N ASN A 273 -7.73 -2.72 -31.44
CA ASN A 273 -7.30 -1.38 -31.03
C ASN A 273 -6.07 -1.42 -30.11
N ILE A 274 -6.04 -2.29 -29.10
CA ILE A 274 -4.85 -2.47 -28.24
C ILE A 274 -3.68 -3.04 -29.05
N ARG A 275 -3.92 -4.09 -29.85
CA ARG A 275 -2.88 -4.75 -30.65
C ARG A 275 -2.16 -3.80 -31.60
N PHE A 276 -2.88 -2.85 -32.19
CA PHE A 276 -2.36 -1.88 -33.15
C PHE A 276 -2.00 -0.53 -32.53
N GLY A 277 -1.98 -0.40 -31.20
CA GLY A 277 -1.53 0.81 -30.52
C GLY A 277 -2.53 1.98 -30.59
N MET A 278 -3.82 1.68 -30.49
CA MET A 278 -4.95 2.63 -30.55
C MET A 278 -4.92 3.56 -31.77
N PRO A 279 -4.91 3.02 -33.01
CA PRO A 279 -4.91 3.87 -34.20
C PRO A 279 -6.21 4.68 -34.27
N GLY A 280 -6.10 6.01 -34.21
CA GLY A 280 -7.24 6.94 -34.27
C GLY A 280 -7.77 7.46 -32.92
N ALA A 281 -7.10 7.14 -31.81
CA ALA A 281 -7.30 7.83 -30.53
C ALA A 281 -6.64 9.22 -30.52
#